data_AF-A0A356QH04-F1
#
_entry.id   AF-A0A356QH04-F1
#
_cell.length_a   1.000
_cell.length_b   1.000
_cell.length_c   1.000
_cell.angle_alpha   90.00
_cell.angle_beta   90.00
_cell.angle_gamma   90.00
#
_symmetry.space_group_name_H-M   'P 1'
#
loop_
_entity.id
_entity.type
_entity.pdbx_description
1 polymer ?
#
loop_
_entity_poly.entity_id
_entity_poly.type
_entity_poly.pdbx_seq_one_letter_code
_entity_poly.pdbx_strand_id
1 'polypeptide(L)'
;MSTPTTDLLIIGGGVAGLTLALEVADHLSVTLVRPAMDDQGASRWAQGGIAAVLSPDDNLDDHVRDTLIAGDGLCDEDAVRFTVTHGPEAIQWLIDNGVPFTPDPDPSA
;
A
#
# COMPACT_ATOMS: atom_id res chain seq x y z
N MET A 1 -25.96 -27.12 -4.34
CA MET A 1 -25.02 -26.13 -3.77
C MET A 1 -25.54 -24.75 -4.11
N SER A 2 -25.58 -23.81 -3.16
CA SER A 2 -25.90 -22.41 -3.44
C SER A 2 -24.61 -21.65 -3.75
N THR A 3 -24.64 -20.79 -4.76
CA THR A 3 -23.51 -19.92 -5.10
C THR A 3 -23.62 -18.65 -4.27
N PRO A 4 -22.62 -18.31 -3.42
CA PRO A 4 -22.60 -17.03 -2.73
C PRO A 4 -22.60 -15.88 -3.74
N THR A 5 -23.28 -14.79 -3.40
CA THR A 5 -23.27 -13.54 -4.20
C THR A 5 -22.52 -12.47 -3.42
N THR A 6 -21.70 -11.69 -4.12
CA THR A 6 -20.85 -10.63 -3.55
C THR A 6 -20.64 -9.58 -4.65
N ASP A 7 -20.47 -8.32 -4.26
CA ASP A 7 -20.17 -7.26 -5.22
C ASP A 7 -18.71 -7.29 -5.66
N LEU A 8 -17.79 -7.65 -4.75
CA LEU A 8 -16.36 -7.77 -5.02
C LEU A 8 -15.78 -9.06 -4.44
N LEU A 9 -15.06 -9.82 -5.27
CA LEU A 9 -14.27 -10.98 -4.88
C LEU A 9 -12.78 -10.63 -4.89
N ILE A 10 -12.11 -10.75 -3.75
CA ILE A 10 -10.66 -10.54 -3.60
C ILE A 10 -9.99 -11.89 -3.34
N ILE A 11 -9.00 -12.23 -4.15
CA ILE A 11 -8.21 -13.46 -4.00
C ILE A 11 -6.82 -13.08 -3.49
N GLY A 12 -6.54 -13.42 -2.22
CA GLY A 12 -5.28 -13.14 -1.55
C GLY A 12 -5.44 -12.18 -0.38
N GLY A 13 -5.05 -12.62 0.82
CA GLY A 13 -5.09 -11.84 2.06
C GLY A 13 -3.78 -11.14 2.41
N GLY A 14 -3.01 -10.70 1.41
CA GLY A 14 -1.82 -9.86 1.62
C GLY A 14 -2.20 -8.38 1.77
N VAL A 15 -1.20 -7.50 1.95
CA VAL A 15 -1.44 -6.06 2.20
C VAL A 15 -2.35 -5.42 1.15
N ALA A 16 -2.09 -5.64 -0.15
CA ALA A 16 -2.89 -5.06 -1.22
C ALA A 16 -4.37 -5.50 -1.18
N GLY A 17 -4.63 -6.80 -0.98
CA GLY A 17 -5.99 -7.33 -0.94
C GLY A 17 -6.75 -6.88 0.31
N LEU A 18 -6.07 -6.80 1.46
CA LEU A 18 -6.67 -6.32 2.70
C LEU A 18 -6.93 -4.81 2.67
N THR A 19 -6.00 -4.01 2.14
CA THR A 19 -6.19 -2.57 1.94
C THR A 19 -7.41 -2.30 1.05
N LEU A 20 -7.50 -2.97 -0.10
CA LEU A 20 -8.67 -2.83 -0.97
C LEU A 20 -9.97 -3.25 -0.27
N ALA A 21 -9.95 -4.35 0.49
CA ALA A 21 -11.12 -4.81 1.22
C ALA A 21 -11.60 -3.76 2.24
N LEU A 22 -10.68 -3.10 2.96
CA LEU A 22 -10.99 -2.06 3.93
C LEU A 22 -11.55 -0.80 3.27
N GLU A 23 -10.92 -0.32 2.20
CA GLU A 23 -11.32 0.89 1.47
C GLU A 23 -12.76 0.84 0.94
N VAL A 24 -13.24 -0.36 0.56
CA VAL A 24 -14.55 -0.50 -0.08
C VAL A 24 -15.61 -1.14 0.82
N ALA A 25 -15.25 -1.53 2.05
CA ALA A 25 -16.14 -2.29 2.95
C ALA A 25 -17.43 -1.54 3.31
N ASP A 26 -17.39 -0.20 3.37
CA ASP A 26 -18.55 0.63 3.67
C ASP A 26 -19.52 0.78 2.49
N HIS A 27 -19.11 0.35 1.29
CA HIS A 27 -19.83 0.58 0.05
C HIS A 27 -20.24 -0.71 -0.67
N LEU A 28 -19.50 -1.81 -0.48
CA LEU A 28 -19.65 -3.06 -1.23
C LEU A 28 -19.63 -4.28 -0.32
N SER A 29 -20.38 -5.32 -0.69
CA SER A 29 -20.20 -6.65 -0.10
C SER A 29 -18.93 -7.32 -0.66
N VAL A 30 -17.94 -7.51 0.21
CA VAL A 30 -16.62 -8.06 -0.15
C VAL A 30 -16.49 -9.51 0.32
N THR A 31 -16.12 -10.41 -0.60
CA THR A 31 -15.66 -11.76 -0.28
C THR A 31 -14.15 -11.83 -0.43
N LEU A 32 -13.44 -12.07 0.67
CA LEU A 32 -11.99 -12.28 0.69
C LEU A 32 -11.66 -13.76 0.78
N VAL A 33 -10.95 -14.28 -0.22
CA VAL A 33 -10.47 -15.67 -0.24
C VAL A 33 -8.98 -15.70 0.05
N ARG A 34 -8.59 -16.42 1.11
CA ARG A 34 -7.19 -16.66 1.47
C ARG A 34 -7.01 -18.07 2.06
N PRO A 35 -5.80 -18.64 2.04
CA PRO A 35 -5.52 -19.91 2.71
C PRO A 35 -5.91 -19.84 4.21
N ALA A 36 -6.58 -20.88 4.71
CA ALA A 36 -7.18 -20.89 6.04
C ALA A 36 -6.16 -20.85 7.20
N MET A 37 -4.91 -21.26 6.95
CA MET A 37 -3.87 -21.46 7.97
C MET A 37 -2.84 -20.33 8.01
N ASP A 38 -2.93 -19.31 7.14
CA ASP A 38 -1.83 -18.36 6.95
C ASP A 38 -2.18 -16.94 7.42
N ASP A 39 -1.52 -16.55 8.50
CA ASP A 39 -0.97 -15.23 8.74
C ASP A 39 0.47 -15.11 8.18
N GLN A 40 0.88 -16.01 7.27
CA GLN A 40 2.22 -16.13 6.69
C GLN A 40 2.40 -15.43 5.33
N GLY A 41 1.46 -14.58 4.93
CA GLY A 41 1.59 -13.80 3.69
C GLY A 41 2.90 -13.00 3.67
N ALA A 42 3.55 -12.92 2.49
CA ALA A 42 4.87 -12.28 2.34
C ALA A 42 4.94 -10.85 2.93
N SER A 43 3.83 -10.10 2.88
CA SER A 43 3.73 -8.76 3.45
C SER A 43 4.11 -8.69 4.94
N ARG A 44 3.83 -9.73 5.72
CA ARG A 44 4.16 -9.75 7.16
C ARG A 44 5.67 -9.81 7.43
N TRP A 45 6.44 -10.34 6.48
CA TRP A 45 7.88 -10.54 6.64
C TRP A 45 8.71 -9.32 6.27
N ALA A 46 8.08 -8.22 5.82
CA ALA A 46 8.75 -6.98 5.50
C ALA A 46 9.35 -6.33 6.77
N GLN A 47 10.65 -6.02 6.72
CA GLN A 47 11.40 -5.46 7.85
C GLN A 47 12.05 -4.10 7.54
N GLY A 48 12.05 -3.68 6.27
CA GLY A 48 12.69 -2.42 5.86
C GLY A 48 11.86 -1.20 6.25
N GLY A 49 10.88 -0.89 5.42
CA GLY A 49 10.00 0.27 5.61
C GLY A 49 9.13 0.49 4.37
N ILE A 50 8.34 1.55 4.40
CA ILE A 50 7.55 2.03 3.27
C ILE A 50 8.17 3.35 2.83
N ALA A 51 8.65 3.42 1.58
CA ALA A 51 9.23 4.64 1.04
C ALA A 51 8.12 5.58 0.56
N ALA A 52 8.11 6.81 1.06
CA ALA A 52 7.22 7.88 0.64
C ALA A 52 7.89 9.24 0.91
N VAL A 53 7.57 10.23 0.08
CA VAL A 53 8.09 11.61 0.22
C VAL A 53 7.28 12.31 1.31
N LEU A 54 7.77 12.29 2.55
CA LEU A 54 7.08 12.88 3.71
C LEU A 54 7.75 14.15 4.22
N SER A 55 9.06 14.28 4.02
CA SER A 55 9.84 15.41 4.49
C SER A 55 9.65 16.63 3.58
N PRO A 56 9.63 17.86 4.13
CA PRO A 56 9.64 19.08 3.33
C PRO A 56 10.91 19.26 2.48
N ASP A 57 12.00 18.57 2.83
CA ASP A 57 13.27 18.61 2.10
C ASP A 57 13.37 17.54 0.98
N ASP A 58 12.34 16.69 0.83
CA ASP A 58 12.29 15.64 -0.18
C ASP A 58 11.32 16.00 -1.33
N ASN A 59 11.51 15.39 -2.51
CA ASN A 59 10.79 15.74 -3.74
C ASN A 59 10.29 14.51 -4.50
N LEU A 60 9.01 14.55 -4.89
CA LEU A 60 8.36 13.53 -5.72
C LEU A 60 9.08 13.27 -7.04
N ASP A 61 9.55 14.30 -7.74
CA ASP A 61 10.22 14.13 -9.04
C ASP A 61 11.59 13.45 -8.89
N ASP A 62 12.31 13.71 -7.78
CA ASP A 62 13.57 13.04 -7.50
C ASP A 62 13.32 11.56 -7.17
N HIS A 63 12.31 11.23 -6.36
CA HIS A 63 11.93 9.85 -6.06
C HIS A 63 11.42 9.10 -7.31
N VAL A 64 10.63 9.74 -8.18
CA VAL A 64 10.24 9.16 -9.48
C VAL A 64 11.48 8.83 -10.31
N ARG A 65 12.42 9.79 -10.44
CA ARG A 65 13.66 9.58 -11.18
C ARG A 65 14.48 8.43 -10.61
N ASP A 66 14.64 8.35 -9.30
CA ASP A 66 15.41 7.30 -8.65
C ASP A 66 14.77 5.92 -8.86
N THR A 67 13.44 5.84 -8.83
CA THR A 67 12.69 4.61 -9.14
C THR A 67 12.90 4.18 -10.59
N LEU A 68 12.85 5.11 -11.54
CA LEU A 68 13.06 4.82 -12.96
C LEU A 68 14.50 4.38 -13.26
N ILE A 69 15.50 4.99 -12.60
CA ILE A 69 16.91 4.60 -12.69
C ILE A 69 17.08 3.18 -12.15
N ALA A 70 16.54 2.88 -10.97
CA ALA A 70 16.59 1.55 -10.37
C ALA A 70 15.87 0.48 -11.22
N GLY A 71 14.84 0.88 -11.95
CA GLY A 71 14.09 0.04 -12.88
C GLY A 71 14.80 -0.29 -14.19
N ASP A 72 15.99 0.27 -14.45
CA ASP A 72 16.83 -0.04 -15.62
C ASP A 72 16.08 0.06 -16.97
N GLY A 73 15.20 1.06 -17.10
CA GLY A 73 14.39 1.29 -18.30
C GLY A 73 13.22 0.30 -18.52
N LEU A 74 12.91 -0.55 -17.54
CA LEU A 74 11.82 -1.53 -17.60
C LEU A 74 10.53 -1.07 -16.92
N CYS A 75 10.57 0.05 -16.20
CA CYS A 75 9.39 0.63 -15.56
C CYS A 75 8.41 1.21 -16.58
N ASP A 76 7.12 1.10 -16.26
CA ASP A 76 6.09 1.97 -16.81
C ASP A 76 6.13 3.30 -16.03
N GLU A 77 6.43 4.40 -16.72
CA GLU A 77 6.60 5.72 -16.08
C GLU A 77 5.31 6.23 -15.44
N ASP A 78 4.16 6.01 -16.08
CA ASP A 78 2.88 6.48 -15.56
C ASP A 78 2.53 5.73 -14.26
N ALA A 79 2.81 4.43 -14.21
CA ALA A 79 2.62 3.62 -13.00
C ALA A 79 3.57 4.05 -11.86
N VAL A 80 4.83 4.35 -12.17
CA VAL A 80 5.80 4.86 -11.19
C VAL A 80 5.34 6.20 -10.63
N ARG A 81 4.98 7.14 -11.52
CA ARG A 81 4.52 8.48 -11.12
C ARG A 81 3.25 8.39 -10.29
N PHE A 82 2.28 7.57 -10.69
CA PHE A 82 1.07 7.32 -9.91
C PHE A 82 1.42 6.81 -8.51
N THR A 83 2.26 5.79 -8.40
CA THR A 83 2.61 5.17 -7.12
C THR A 83 3.34 6.14 -6.19
N VAL A 84 4.37 6.84 -6.69
CA VAL A 84 5.18 7.76 -5.87
C VAL A 84 4.35 8.97 -5.41
N THR A 85 3.54 9.55 -6.29
CA THR A 85 2.74 10.75 -5.97
C THR A 85 1.62 10.49 -4.97
N HIS A 86 1.08 9.27 -4.91
CA HIS A 86 0.06 8.89 -3.92
C HIS A 86 0.66 8.28 -2.63
N GLY A 87 1.98 8.09 -2.57
CA GLY A 87 2.67 7.56 -1.40
C GLY A 87 2.36 8.31 -0.10
N PRO A 88 2.43 9.66 -0.05
CA PRO A 88 2.18 10.41 1.18
C PRO A 88 0.74 10.23 1.71
N GLU A 89 -0.25 10.26 0.82
CA GLU A 89 -1.65 10.02 1.16
C GLU A 89 -1.86 8.58 1.69
N ALA A 90 -1.23 7.59 1.07
CA ALA A 90 -1.29 6.20 1.53
C ALA A 90 -0.68 6.02 2.94
N ILE A 91 0.41 6.72 3.25
CA ILE A 91 0.98 6.72 4.61
C ILE A 91 0.02 7.35 5.60
N GLN A 92 -0.59 8.49 5.26
CA GLN A 92 -1.57 9.14 6.13
C GLN A 92 -2.78 8.23 6.41
N TRP A 93 -3.30 7.55 5.37
CA TRP A 93 -4.38 6.58 5.53
C TRP A 93 -4.00 5.45 6.49
N LEU A 94 -2.78 4.92 6.41
CA LEU A 94 -2.30 3.90 7.34
C LEU A 94 -2.21 4.43 8.79
N ILE A 95 -1.75 5.66 8.98
CA ILE A 95 -1.73 6.34 10.28
C ILE A 95 -3.17 6.46 10.84
N ASP A 96 -4.11 6.90 10.02
CA ASP A 96 -5.52 7.07 10.41
C ASP A 96 -6.18 5.72 10.78
N ASN A 97 -5.71 4.62 10.17
CA ASN A 97 -6.10 3.25 10.51
C ASN A 97 -5.33 2.67 11.72
N GLY A 98 -4.51 3.48 12.39
CA GLY A 98 -3.83 3.11 13.64
C GLY A 98 -2.51 2.34 13.47
N VAL A 99 -1.89 2.38 12.29
CA VAL A 99 -0.55 1.81 12.10
C VAL A 99 0.47 2.63 12.91
N PRO A 100 1.24 2.00 13.83
CA PRO A 100 2.12 2.72 14.73
C PRO A 100 3.47 3.02 14.05
N PHE A 101 3.47 4.00 13.13
CA PHE A 101 4.73 4.50 12.57
C PHE A 101 5.61 5.10 13.66
N THR A 102 6.92 4.88 13.55
CA THR A 102 7.91 5.54 14.41
C THR A 102 7.98 7.02 14.03
N PRO A 103 7.65 7.95 14.95
CA PRO A 103 7.75 9.38 14.65
C PRO A 103 9.20 9.85 14.57
N ASP A 104 9.45 10.89 13.79
CA ASP A 104 10.73 11.58 13.80
C ASP A 104 10.89 12.33 15.14
N PRO A 105 12.02 12.17 15.85
CA PRO A 105 12.28 12.95 17.06
C PRO A 105 12.50 14.45 16.81
N ASP A 106 12.80 14.86 15.57
CA ASP A 106 12.94 16.27 15.19
C ASP A 106 11.56 16.92 14.99
N PRO A 107 11.19 17.96 15.76
CA PRO A 107 9.92 18.66 15.59
C PRO A 107 9.83 19.50 14.29
N SER A 108 10.91 19.61 13.53
CA SER A 108 10.96 20.27 12.23
C SER A 108 10.86 19.33 11.02
N ALA A 109 10.86 18.01 11.27
CA ALA A 109 10.66 16.98 10.26
C ALA A 109 9.21 16.88 9.77
#